data_AF-A0A2V9I604-F1
#
_entry.id   AF-A0A2V9I604-F1
#
_cell.length_a   1.000
_cell.length_b   1.000
_cell.length_c   1.000
_cell.angle_alpha   90.00
_cell.angle_beta   90.00
_cell.angle_gamma   90.00
#
_symmetry.space_group_name_H-M   'P 1'
#
loop_
_entity.id
_entity.type
_entity.pdbx_description
1 polymer ?
#
loop_
_entity_poly.entity_id
_entity_poly.type
_entity_poly.pdbx_seq_one_letter_code
_entity_poly.pdbx_strand_id
1 'polypeptide(L)'
;MGTSPAHSEVATQLQGVQVNRRAPHNPSFAVVEAAIVLVLSLVPRSKTRSEPPAADLKFEISFPALVHPQPVTGRLFVVITRKSDPEPRLQSGFWGDAPPLFGLDVDRLLPGEAATIDARTLGYPLGSLKEVPAGDYYAQAMLNVYTEFHRADGHAIWAHMDQWEGQQFNRSPGNL
;
A
#
# COMPACT_ATOMS: atom_id res chain seq x y z
N MET A 1 -14.51 -5.25 -42.92
CA MET A 1 -15.59 -5.79 -42.07
C MET A 1 -15.06 -7.08 -41.47
N GLY A 2 -14.84 -7.12 -40.17
CA GLY A 2 -14.09 -8.17 -39.49
C GLY A 2 -13.77 -7.73 -38.07
N THR A 3 -14.65 -8.08 -37.14
CA THR A 3 -14.56 -7.71 -35.72
C THR A 3 -13.81 -8.80 -34.95
N SER A 4 -12.63 -8.48 -34.43
CA SER A 4 -11.95 -9.35 -33.46
C SER A 4 -12.57 -9.16 -32.08
N PRO A 5 -12.86 -10.23 -31.31
CA PRO A 5 -13.48 -10.12 -29.99
C PRO A 5 -12.51 -9.58 -28.93
N ALA A 6 -13.05 -8.89 -27.94
CA ALA A 6 -12.28 -8.35 -26.83
C ALA A 6 -11.73 -9.46 -25.92
N HIS A 7 -10.46 -9.36 -25.56
CA HIS A 7 -9.91 -10.13 -24.44
C HIS A 7 -10.27 -9.41 -23.13
N SER A 8 -11.06 -10.09 -22.31
CA SER A 8 -11.47 -9.65 -20.97
C SER A 8 -10.32 -9.86 -19.99
N GLU A 9 -9.55 -8.82 -19.70
CA GLU A 9 -8.52 -8.89 -18.64
C GLU A 9 -9.18 -8.78 -17.26
N VAL A 10 -9.16 -9.89 -16.51
CA VAL A 10 -9.69 -9.94 -15.14
C VAL A 10 -8.62 -9.43 -14.19
N ALA A 11 -8.58 -8.11 -14.01
CA ALA A 11 -7.75 -7.44 -13.02
C ALA A 11 -8.14 -7.91 -11.60
N THR A 12 -7.46 -8.94 -11.10
CA THR A 12 -7.67 -9.48 -9.75
C THR A 12 -6.93 -8.62 -8.75
N GLN A 13 -7.59 -7.52 -8.40
CA GLN A 13 -7.11 -6.48 -7.50
C GLN A 13 -6.64 -7.04 -6.15
N LEU A 14 -5.34 -6.93 -5.84
CA LEU A 14 -4.86 -7.09 -4.46
C LEU A 14 -5.56 -6.02 -3.61
N GLN A 15 -6.31 -6.47 -2.60
CA GLN A 15 -7.23 -5.60 -1.87
C GLN A 15 -6.47 -4.50 -1.13
N GLY A 16 -6.73 -3.24 -1.51
CA GLY A 16 -6.12 -2.08 -0.88
C GLY A 16 -6.47 -2.02 0.61
N VAL A 17 -5.44 -2.10 1.47
CA VAL A 17 -5.62 -2.01 2.92
C VAL A 17 -6.00 -0.58 3.29
N GLN A 18 -7.22 -0.40 3.79
CA GLN A 18 -7.63 0.83 4.46
C GLN A 18 -6.89 0.97 5.78
N VAL A 19 -5.83 1.79 5.81
CA VAL A 19 -5.10 2.11 7.04
C VAL A 19 -5.87 3.20 7.80
N ASN A 20 -6.90 2.77 8.52
CA ASN A 20 -7.71 3.61 9.38
C ASN A 20 -6.90 4.09 10.61
N ARG A 21 -6.40 5.33 10.59
CA ARG A 21 -6.01 6.04 11.83
C ARG A 21 -7.18 6.92 12.28
N ARG A 22 -8.28 6.25 12.68
CA ARG A 22 -9.58 6.86 13.03
C ARG A 22 -9.45 8.20 13.76
N ALA A 23 -9.71 9.28 13.03
CA ALA A 23 -10.15 10.54 13.62
C ALA A 23 -11.54 10.34 14.28
N PRO A 24 -11.84 11.02 15.41
CA PRO A 24 -13.16 10.92 16.03
C PRO A 24 -14.21 11.70 15.21
N HIS A 25 -14.98 11.00 14.39
CA HIS A 25 -16.24 11.53 13.86
C HIS A 25 -17.33 11.47 14.94
N ASN A 26 -17.99 12.61 15.18
CA ASN A 26 -19.23 12.67 15.95
C ASN A 26 -20.42 12.47 15.00
N PRO A 27 -21.20 11.38 15.10
CA PRO A 27 -22.54 11.33 14.55
C PRO A 27 -23.54 11.95 15.54
N SER A 28 -24.07 13.11 15.19
CA SER A 28 -25.19 13.74 15.92
C SER A 28 -26.48 12.95 15.72
N PHE A 29 -26.85 12.12 16.70
CA PHE A 29 -28.19 11.53 16.78
C PHE A 29 -28.84 11.91 18.12
N ALA A 30 -29.80 12.82 18.06
CA ALA A 30 -30.64 13.18 19.21
C ALA A 30 -31.83 12.22 19.29
N VAL A 31 -32.01 11.57 20.45
CA VAL A 31 -33.24 10.87 20.86
C VAL A 31 -33.56 11.30 22.29
N VAL A 32 -34.86 11.45 22.59
CA VAL A 32 -35.41 12.30 23.66
C VAL A 32 -36.71 11.64 24.21
N GLU A 33 -37.00 11.53 25.50
CA GLU A 33 -36.20 11.78 26.72
C GLU A 33 -35.64 10.45 27.32
N ALA A 34 -35.81 9.98 28.58
CA ALA A 34 -36.57 10.37 29.79
C ALA A 34 -35.68 10.35 31.05
N ALA A 35 -35.96 11.26 32.00
CA ALA A 35 -35.04 11.61 33.08
C ALA A 35 -35.23 10.79 34.38
N ILE A 36 -34.11 10.48 35.04
CA ILE A 36 -34.01 10.35 36.51
C ILE A 36 -32.79 11.16 36.96
N VAL A 37 -32.98 12.05 37.94
CA VAL A 37 -31.94 12.94 38.47
C VAL A 37 -31.13 12.24 39.57
N LEU A 38 -29.80 12.25 39.45
CA LEU A 38 -28.88 11.94 40.56
C LEU A 38 -27.71 12.94 40.56
N VAL A 39 -27.59 13.66 41.68
CA VAL A 39 -26.59 14.69 42.01
C VAL A 39 -25.69 14.09 43.11
N LEU A 40 -24.36 14.25 43.19
CA LEU A 40 -23.32 14.77 42.30
C LEU A 40 -21.97 14.27 42.85
N SER A 41 -21.04 13.87 41.99
CA SER A 41 -19.60 13.78 42.30
C SER A 41 -18.80 13.79 41.01
N LEU A 42 -18.91 14.91 40.26
CA LEU A 42 -18.26 15.05 38.96
C LEU A 42 -16.78 15.43 39.15
N VAL A 43 -15.97 14.46 39.58
CA VAL A 43 -14.52 14.54 39.34
C VAL A 43 -14.34 14.58 37.82
N PRO A 44 -13.65 15.59 37.25
CA PRO A 44 -13.21 15.49 35.88
C PRO A 44 -12.17 14.37 35.83
N ARG A 45 -12.63 13.15 35.55
CA ARG A 45 -11.81 12.17 34.85
C ARG A 45 -11.52 12.80 33.49
N SER A 46 -10.45 13.59 33.46
CA SER A 46 -9.63 13.71 32.28
C SER A 46 -9.38 12.28 31.83
N LYS A 47 -10.13 11.83 30.82
CA LYS A 47 -9.59 10.89 29.86
C LYS A 47 -8.44 11.66 29.23
N THR A 48 -7.28 11.63 29.89
CA THR A 48 -6.02 11.61 29.19
C THR A 48 -6.21 10.47 28.20
N ARG A 49 -6.57 10.83 26.97
CA ARG A 49 -6.54 9.90 25.86
C ARG A 49 -5.07 9.60 25.75
N SER A 50 -4.64 8.53 26.41
CA SER A 50 -3.34 7.93 26.19
C SER A 50 -3.31 7.69 24.70
N GLU A 51 -2.65 8.60 23.98
CA GLU A 51 -2.35 8.39 22.58
C GLU A 51 -1.60 7.05 22.58
N PRO A 52 -2.15 6.01 21.91
CA PRO A 52 -1.45 4.75 21.85
C PRO A 52 -0.03 5.06 21.38
N PRO A 53 1.02 4.61 22.09
CA PRO A 53 2.39 4.92 21.72
C PRO A 53 2.52 4.61 20.24
N ALA A 54 2.89 5.63 19.45
CA ALA A 54 2.70 5.60 18.00
C ALA A 54 3.33 4.33 17.44
N ALA A 55 2.48 3.35 17.13
CA ALA A 55 2.94 2.01 16.77
C ALA A 55 3.78 2.16 15.51
N ASP A 56 5.01 1.64 15.55
CA ASP A 56 5.95 1.72 14.43
C ASP A 56 5.23 1.17 13.19
N LEU A 57 4.96 2.07 12.23
CA LEU A 57 4.17 1.75 11.05
C LEU A 57 4.97 0.75 10.22
N LYS A 58 4.42 -0.45 10.07
CA LYS A 58 4.93 -1.49 9.19
C LYS A 58 3.80 -2.02 8.31
N PHE A 59 4.18 -2.42 7.11
CA PHE A 59 3.36 -3.20 6.19
C PHE A 59 4.02 -4.56 6.04
N GLU A 60 3.24 -5.62 6.21
CA GLU A 60 3.66 -7.00 5.95
C GLU A 60 2.92 -7.44 4.68
N ILE A 61 3.63 -7.61 3.58
CA ILE A 61 3.06 -7.89 2.25
C ILE A 61 3.47 -9.30 1.83
N SER A 62 2.47 -10.12 1.50
CA SER A 62 2.64 -11.43 0.86
C SER A 62 1.67 -11.56 -0.31
N PHE A 63 2.00 -12.41 -1.27
CA PHE A 63 1.12 -12.78 -2.38
C PHE A 63 0.66 -14.24 -2.23
N PRO A 64 -0.60 -14.58 -2.55
CA PRO A 64 -1.08 -15.96 -2.45
C PRO A 64 -0.59 -16.81 -3.64
N ALA A 65 -0.36 -18.10 -3.40
CA ALA A 65 0.04 -19.07 -4.44
C ALA A 65 -0.97 -19.17 -5.63
N LEU A 66 -2.22 -18.76 -5.41
CA LEU A 66 -3.25 -18.68 -6.45
C LEU A 66 -2.99 -17.58 -7.49
N VAL A 67 -2.32 -16.49 -7.09
CA VAL A 67 -1.95 -15.38 -7.98
C VAL A 67 -0.62 -15.67 -8.68
N HIS A 68 0.38 -16.14 -7.93
CA HIS A 68 1.64 -16.60 -8.49
C HIS A 68 2.19 -17.79 -7.68
N PRO A 69 2.37 -18.98 -8.29
CA PRO A 69 2.73 -20.19 -7.54
C PRO A 69 4.23 -20.37 -7.33
N GLN A 70 5.07 -19.58 -7.99
CA GLN A 70 6.53 -19.67 -7.92
C GLN A 70 7.14 -18.55 -7.04
N PRO A 71 8.36 -18.74 -6.53
CA PRO A 71 9.09 -17.67 -5.84
C PRO A 71 9.33 -16.47 -6.76
N VAL A 72 9.33 -15.25 -6.22
CA VAL A 72 9.49 -14.01 -7.00
C VAL A 72 10.73 -13.23 -6.54
N THR A 73 11.60 -12.89 -7.48
CA THR A 73 12.65 -11.87 -7.31
C THR A 73 12.18 -10.59 -8.01
N GLY A 74 12.37 -9.44 -7.36
CA GLY A 74 11.76 -8.19 -7.82
C GLY A 74 11.95 -7.02 -6.87
N ARG A 75 11.23 -5.93 -7.11
CA ARG A 75 11.13 -4.80 -6.19
C ARG A 75 9.70 -4.60 -5.71
N LEU A 76 9.51 -4.71 -4.41
CA LEU A 76 8.25 -4.44 -3.75
C LEU A 76 8.11 -2.95 -3.48
N PHE A 77 6.93 -2.41 -3.75
CA PHE A 77 6.56 -1.03 -3.49
C PHE A 77 5.30 -0.96 -2.62
N VAL A 78 5.20 0.11 -1.81
CA VAL A 78 3.95 0.57 -1.18
C VAL A 78 3.75 2.05 -1.49
N VAL A 79 2.62 2.38 -2.10
CA VAL A 79 2.15 3.77 -2.30
C VAL A 79 1.13 4.11 -1.22
N ILE A 80 1.29 5.28 -0.59
CA ILE A 80 0.39 5.80 0.44
C ILE A 80 -0.17 7.15 -0.02
N THR A 81 -1.50 7.23 -0.21
CA THR A 81 -2.18 8.43 -0.72
C THR A 81 -3.47 8.73 0.05
N ARG A 82 -3.95 9.98 -0.06
CA ARG A 82 -5.24 10.42 0.51
C ARG A 82 -6.43 10.26 -0.45
N LYS A 83 -6.19 9.86 -1.70
CA LYS A 83 -7.22 9.65 -2.73
C LYS A 83 -7.25 8.19 -3.17
N SER A 84 -8.43 7.61 -3.36
CA SER A 84 -8.59 6.29 -3.97
C SER A 84 -8.57 6.30 -5.50
N ASP A 85 -8.80 7.47 -6.11
CA ASP A 85 -8.99 7.66 -7.55
C ASP A 85 -8.03 8.75 -8.09
N PRO A 86 -7.27 8.48 -9.17
CA PRO A 86 -7.08 7.17 -9.79
C PRO A 86 -6.45 6.17 -8.81
N GLU A 87 -6.45 4.88 -9.15
CA GLU A 87 -5.88 3.80 -8.31
C GLU A 87 -4.48 4.20 -7.75
N PRO A 88 -4.16 3.97 -6.45
CA PRO A 88 -2.96 4.53 -5.82
C PRO A 88 -1.63 4.32 -6.58
N ARG A 89 -1.37 3.13 -7.15
CA ARG A 89 -0.17 2.89 -7.99
C ARG A 89 -0.10 3.78 -9.23
N LEU A 90 -1.23 4.27 -9.73
CA LEU A 90 -1.31 5.18 -10.88
C LEU A 90 -1.13 6.65 -10.50
N GLN A 91 -1.10 6.98 -9.19
CA GLN A 91 -0.81 8.31 -8.68
C GLN A 91 0.71 8.56 -8.52
N SER A 92 1.55 7.52 -8.47
CA SER A 92 3.01 7.68 -8.49
C SER A 92 3.48 8.10 -9.89
N GLY A 93 4.21 9.22 -9.96
CA GLY A 93 4.57 9.87 -11.22
C GLY A 93 5.54 11.05 -11.04
N PHE A 94 5.81 11.77 -12.12
CA PHE A 94 6.85 12.81 -12.18
C PHE A 94 6.33 14.21 -11.79
N TRP A 95 7.15 14.94 -11.02
CA TRP A 95 6.96 16.28 -10.45
C TRP A 95 5.98 16.46 -9.27
N GLY A 96 6.48 17.12 -8.22
CA GLY A 96 5.69 17.88 -7.24
C GLY A 96 4.92 17.05 -6.22
N ASP A 97 3.77 16.52 -6.65
CA ASP A 97 2.71 16.00 -5.78
C ASP A 97 2.63 14.46 -5.79
N ALA A 98 3.75 13.78 -6.06
CA ALA A 98 3.82 12.32 -6.00
C ALA A 98 3.51 11.81 -4.57
N PRO A 99 2.56 10.87 -4.40
CA PRO A 99 2.29 10.28 -3.10
C PRO A 99 3.52 9.52 -2.57
N PRO A 100 3.74 9.49 -1.24
CA PRO A 100 4.79 8.69 -0.63
C PRO A 100 4.83 7.25 -1.15
N LEU A 101 5.95 6.92 -1.78
CA LEU A 101 6.32 5.62 -2.33
C LEU A 101 7.49 5.08 -1.51
N PHE A 102 7.31 3.92 -0.89
CA PHE A 102 8.36 3.17 -0.19
C PHE A 102 8.67 1.89 -0.94
N GLY A 103 9.90 1.39 -0.90
CA GLY A 103 10.21 0.14 -1.58
C GLY A 103 11.49 -0.56 -1.12
N LEU A 104 11.52 -1.87 -1.33
CA LEU A 104 12.65 -2.75 -1.04
C LEU A 104 12.76 -3.84 -2.11
N ASP A 105 13.98 -4.34 -2.32
CA ASP A 105 14.21 -5.49 -3.18
C ASP A 105 13.88 -6.79 -2.44
N VAL A 106 13.22 -7.71 -3.12
CA VAL A 106 12.95 -9.07 -2.64
C VAL A 106 13.67 -10.07 -3.54
N ASP A 107 14.28 -11.08 -2.93
CA ASP A 107 14.90 -12.20 -3.65
C ASP A 107 14.18 -13.50 -3.31
N ARG A 108 13.65 -14.16 -4.34
CA ARG A 108 12.96 -15.46 -4.27
C ARG A 108 11.88 -15.53 -3.17
N LEU A 109 11.13 -14.44 -2.95
CA LEU A 109 10.06 -14.37 -1.97
C LEU A 109 9.02 -15.46 -2.26
N LEU A 110 8.72 -16.31 -1.27
CA LEU A 110 7.79 -17.42 -1.44
C LEU A 110 6.32 -16.94 -1.40
N PRO A 111 5.39 -17.63 -2.09
CA PRO A 111 3.97 -17.36 -1.92
C PRO A 111 3.54 -17.57 -0.46
N GLY A 112 2.88 -16.58 0.13
CA GLY A 112 2.50 -16.55 1.54
C GLY A 112 3.60 -16.09 2.52
N GLU A 113 4.84 -15.91 2.07
CA GLU A 113 5.91 -15.29 2.86
C GLU A 113 5.75 -13.76 2.85
N ALA A 114 6.00 -13.13 3.99
CA ALA A 114 5.78 -11.69 4.18
C ALA A 114 7.09 -10.89 4.06
N ALA A 115 7.18 -10.06 3.03
CA ALA A 115 8.16 -8.98 2.98
C ALA A 115 7.67 -7.79 3.82
N THR A 116 8.56 -7.18 4.61
CA THR A 116 8.19 -6.12 5.56
C THR A 116 8.73 -4.76 5.11
N ILE A 117 7.85 -3.80 4.88
CA ILE A 117 8.19 -2.38 4.69
C ILE A 117 7.96 -1.66 6.01
N ASP A 118 9.02 -1.13 6.62
CA ASP A 118 9.01 -0.49 7.95
C ASP A 118 9.73 0.88 7.95
N ALA A 119 9.96 1.44 9.14
CA ALA A 119 10.64 2.72 9.33
C ALA A 119 12.08 2.79 8.77
N ARG A 120 12.71 1.66 8.45
CA ARG A 120 14.05 1.55 7.88
C ARG A 120 14.02 1.44 6.35
N THR A 121 12.86 1.14 5.77
CA THR A 121 12.66 1.12 4.32
C THR A 121 12.70 2.55 3.77
N LEU A 122 13.53 2.76 2.76
CA LEU A 122 13.66 4.05 2.10
C LEU A 122 12.41 4.35 1.26
N GLY A 123 12.07 5.63 1.17
CA GLY A 123 10.98 6.13 0.32
C GLY A 123 11.25 7.50 -0.27
N TYR A 124 10.25 8.00 -0.99
CA TYR A 124 10.23 9.33 -1.58
C TYR A 124 8.78 9.83 -1.68
N PRO A 125 8.48 11.13 -1.44
CA PRO A 125 9.40 12.20 -1.00
C PRO A 125 9.77 12.12 0.48
N LEU A 126 9.13 11.25 1.26
CA LEU A 126 9.43 11.00 2.67
C LEU A 126 10.51 9.92 2.79
N GLY A 127 11.55 10.18 3.59
CA GLY A 127 12.71 9.28 3.72
C GLY A 127 12.41 8.02 4.55
N SER A 128 11.40 8.07 5.42
CA SER A 128 10.99 6.99 6.31
C SER A 128 9.47 6.96 6.52
N LEU A 129 8.89 5.78 6.76
CA LEU A 129 7.49 5.65 7.18
C LEU A 129 7.16 6.43 8.47
N LYS A 130 8.15 6.78 9.29
CA LYS A 130 7.97 7.62 10.49
C LYS A 130 7.58 9.06 10.17
N GLU A 131 7.89 9.53 8.97
CA GLU A 131 7.58 10.89 8.51
C GLU A 131 6.16 11.01 7.96
N VAL A 132 5.44 9.89 7.77
CA VAL A 132 4.04 9.88 7.31
C VAL A 132 3.14 10.50 8.39
N PRO A 133 2.49 11.66 8.13
CA PRO A 133 1.67 12.32 9.13
C PRO A 133 0.46 11.46 9.55
N ALA A 134 -0.07 11.69 10.74
CA ALA A 134 -1.33 11.07 11.14
C ALA A 134 -2.50 11.55 10.25
N GLY A 135 -3.36 10.61 9.87
CA GLY A 135 -4.52 10.83 9.01
C GLY A 135 -5.00 9.50 8.41
N ASP A 136 -6.10 9.54 7.67
CA ASP A 136 -6.63 8.38 6.96
C ASP A 136 -6.04 8.32 5.54
N TYR A 137 -5.60 7.13 5.12
CA TYR A 137 -4.89 6.90 3.87
C TYR A 137 -5.33 5.62 3.17
N TYR A 138 -5.29 5.64 1.84
CA TYR A 138 -5.30 4.48 0.97
C TYR A 138 -3.86 4.01 0.80
N ALA A 139 -3.58 2.75 1.17
CA ALA A 139 -2.31 2.11 0.91
C ALA A 139 -2.48 1.01 -0.15
N GLN A 140 -1.56 0.94 -1.10
CA GLN A 140 -1.48 -0.12 -2.09
C GLN A 140 -0.06 -0.65 -2.16
N ALA A 141 0.08 -1.97 -2.00
CA ALA A 141 1.31 -2.67 -2.35
C ALA A 141 1.30 -3.06 -3.83
N MET A 142 2.48 -3.13 -4.44
CA MET A 142 2.69 -3.68 -5.78
C MET A 142 4.09 -4.29 -5.87
N LEU A 143 4.20 -5.50 -6.39
CA LEU A 143 5.47 -6.19 -6.62
C LEU A 143 5.85 -6.10 -8.11
N ASN A 144 6.89 -5.32 -8.38
CA ASN A 144 7.50 -5.24 -9.71
C ASN A 144 8.38 -6.47 -9.93
N VAL A 145 7.93 -7.38 -10.78
CA VAL A 145 8.59 -8.68 -11.03
C VAL A 145 9.80 -8.49 -11.94
N TYR A 146 10.92 -9.11 -11.56
CA TYR A 146 12.14 -9.10 -12.36
C TYR A 146 12.38 -10.46 -13.05
N THR A 147 12.95 -10.38 -14.25
CA THR A 147 13.48 -11.52 -15.00
C THR A 147 15.00 -11.54 -14.84
N GLU A 148 15.59 -12.74 -14.78
CA GLU A 148 17.04 -12.91 -14.86
C GLU A 148 17.49 -12.83 -16.32
N PHE A 149 18.42 -11.92 -16.61
CA PHE A 149 19.04 -11.77 -17.93
C PHE A 149 20.51 -12.19 -17.86
N HIS A 150 20.85 -13.24 -18.61
CA HIS A 150 22.24 -13.59 -18.86
C HIS A 150 22.79 -12.70 -19.98
N ARG A 151 23.77 -11.86 -19.63
CA ARG A 151 24.42 -10.91 -20.54
C ARG A 151 25.60 -11.58 -21.23
N ALA A 152 25.94 -11.12 -22.44
CA ALA A 152 27.02 -11.67 -23.24
C ALA A 152 28.43 -11.52 -22.63
N ASP A 153 28.58 -10.66 -21.61
CA ASP A 153 29.81 -10.50 -20.82
C ASP A 153 29.92 -11.48 -19.63
N GLY A 154 29.01 -12.47 -19.54
CA GLY A 154 29.03 -13.53 -18.53
C GLY A 154 28.33 -13.18 -17.22
N HIS A 155 27.79 -11.97 -17.07
CA HIS A 155 27.06 -11.56 -15.87
C HIS A 155 25.56 -11.87 -15.98
N ALA A 156 24.94 -12.27 -14.87
CA ALA A 156 23.50 -12.23 -14.70
C ALA A 156 23.07 -10.88 -14.09
N ILE A 157 21.94 -10.33 -14.54
CA ILE A 157 21.26 -9.20 -13.89
C ILE A 157 19.78 -9.51 -13.70
N TRP A 158 19.19 -8.94 -12.65
CA TRP A 158 17.74 -8.91 -12.47
C TRP A 158 17.22 -7.55 -12.94
N ALA A 159 16.26 -7.55 -13.85
CA ALA A 159 15.61 -6.35 -14.35
C ALA A 159 14.15 -6.62 -14.68
N HIS A 160 13.33 -5.58 -14.74
CA HIS A 160 11.98 -5.69 -15.26
C HIS A 160 12.02 -5.92 -16.78
N MET A 161 11.27 -6.88 -17.29
CA MET A 161 11.18 -7.16 -18.73
C MET A 161 10.09 -6.29 -19.35
N ASP A 162 10.48 -5.34 -20.21
CA ASP A 162 9.54 -4.47 -20.94
C ASP A 162 8.48 -5.31 -21.70
N GLN A 163 7.22 -4.92 -21.56
CA GLN A 163 6.05 -5.48 -22.24
C GLN A 163 5.42 -4.44 -23.18
N TRP A 164 6.23 -3.56 -23.77
CA TRP A 164 5.86 -2.43 -24.63
C TRP A 164 5.13 -1.28 -23.92
N GLU A 165 5.12 -1.26 -22.58
CA GLU A 165 4.60 -0.16 -21.76
C GLU A 165 5.60 0.99 -21.59
N GLY A 166 6.85 0.81 -22.03
CA GLY A 166 7.91 1.82 -21.97
C GLY A 166 8.45 2.02 -20.56
N GLN A 167 8.75 0.93 -19.86
CA GLN A 167 9.27 0.90 -18.49
C GLN A 167 8.35 1.55 -17.43
N GLN A 168 7.05 1.67 -17.69
CA GLN A 168 6.04 2.12 -16.73
C GLN A 168 5.71 1.01 -15.73
N PHE A 169 6.60 0.77 -14.77
CA PHE A 169 6.50 -0.29 -13.75
C PHE A 169 5.13 -0.35 -13.04
N ASN A 170 4.47 0.80 -12.85
CA ASN A 170 3.16 0.91 -12.19
C ASN A 170 1.97 0.52 -13.07
N ARG A 171 2.19 0.26 -14.37
CA ARG A 171 1.20 -0.18 -15.36
C ARG A 171 1.60 -1.47 -16.07
N SER A 172 2.83 -1.95 -15.90
CA SER A 172 3.33 -3.11 -16.62
C SER A 172 2.59 -4.40 -16.23
N PRO A 173 2.14 -5.20 -17.21
CA PRO A 173 1.45 -6.47 -16.94
C PRO A 173 2.41 -7.51 -16.35
N GLY A 174 1.85 -8.44 -15.56
CA GLY A 174 2.62 -9.48 -14.87
C GLY A 174 3.18 -9.06 -13.50
N ASN A 175 3.11 -7.78 -13.14
CA ASN A 175 3.32 -7.31 -11.77
C ASN A 175 2.13 -7.69 -10.87
N LEU A 176 2.40 -7.91 -9.57
CA LEU A 176 1.41 -8.35 -8.58
C LEU A 176 0.89 -7.19 -7.72
#